data_AF-A0A7G7BGN8-F1
#
_entry.id   AF-A0A7G7BGN8-F1
#
_cell.length_a   1.000
_cell.length_b   1.000
_cell.length_c   1.000
_cell.angle_alpha   90.00
_cell.angle_beta   90.00
_cell.angle_gamma   90.00
#
_symmetry.space_group_name_H-M   'P 1'
#
loop_
_entity.id
_entity.type
_entity.pdbx_description
1 polymer ?
#
loop_
_entity_poly.entity_id
_entity_poly.type
_entity_poly.pdbx_seq_one_letter_code
_entity_poly.pdbx_strand_id
1 'polypeptide(L)'
;MFHRMRRRAAEPSEAQRRFFELSARLEGQVPPEIERALTAAEPAESAPVVDDFLPSELRVPSHDQLDGRMTSWKQPLVLDGEMVACAECGAYRDWLILSTQDRIWLRCRAGHQQQETRLDTAWYNRHTGPADATHATFEDGLRHLGH
;
A
#
# COMPACT_ATOMS: atom_id res chain seq x y z
N MET A 1 18.16 23.12 28.77
CA MET A 1 18.82 21.91 29.32
C MET A 1 18.08 20.70 28.71
N PHE A 2 18.63 20.07 27.68
CA PHE A 2 17.95 18.99 26.94
C PHE A 2 18.37 17.62 27.50
N HIS A 3 17.42 16.87 28.06
CA HIS A 3 17.67 15.50 28.52
C HIS A 3 17.77 14.55 27.31
N ARG A 4 18.97 13.99 27.06
CA ARG A 4 19.14 12.85 26.16
C ARG A 4 18.44 11.63 26.77
N MET A 5 17.24 11.31 26.29
CA MET A 5 16.62 10.02 26.57
C MET A 5 17.42 8.92 25.88
N ARG A 6 18.15 8.11 26.64
CA ARG A 6 18.77 6.87 26.13
C ARG A 6 17.65 5.86 25.87
N ARG A 7 17.34 5.58 24.60
CA ARG A 7 16.48 4.43 24.24
C ARG A 7 17.15 3.16 24.75
N ARG A 8 16.53 2.47 25.71
CA ARG A 8 16.88 1.08 26.02
C ARG A 8 16.45 0.22 24.83
N ALA A 9 17.37 -0.57 24.29
CA ALA A 9 17.00 -1.60 23.33
C ALA A 9 16.01 -2.54 24.01
N ALA A 10 14.85 -2.77 23.39
CA ALA A 10 13.90 -3.76 23.87
C ALA A 10 14.52 -5.15 23.69
N GLU A 11 14.48 -5.96 24.74
CA GLU A 11 14.88 -7.36 24.67
C GLU A 11 14.02 -8.08 23.61
N PRO A 12 14.63 -8.87 22.70
CA PRO A 12 13.88 -9.58 21.68
C PRO A 12 12.90 -10.56 22.32
N SER A 13 11.69 -10.61 21.79
CA SER A 13 10.64 -11.50 22.28
C SER A 13 11.05 -12.98 22.09
N GLU A 14 10.44 -13.88 22.85
CA GLU A 14 10.72 -15.31 22.74
C GLU A 14 10.46 -15.85 21.31
N ALA A 15 9.46 -15.30 20.62
CA ALA A 15 9.17 -15.63 19.23
C ALA A 15 10.31 -15.21 18.28
N GLN A 16 10.90 -14.02 18.49
CA GLN A 16 12.04 -13.56 17.70
C GLN A 16 13.28 -14.42 17.95
N ARG A 17 13.52 -14.85 19.19
CA ARG A 17 14.62 -15.75 19.54
C ARG A 17 14.47 -17.10 18.85
N ARG A 18 13.28 -17.71 18.91
CA ARG A 18 12.97 -18.99 18.24
C ARG A 18 13.14 -18.88 16.72
N PHE A 19 12.68 -17.79 16.11
CA PHE A 19 12.86 -17.56 14.68
C PHE A 19 14.34 -17.45 14.30
N PHE A 20 15.13 -16.69 15.07
CA PHE A 20 16.55 -16.54 14.82
C PHE A 20 17.31 -17.87 14.95
N GLU A 21 16.98 -18.68 15.97
CA GLU A 21 17.55 -20.03 16.12
C GLU A 21 17.20 -20.97 14.96
N LEU A 22 15.96 -20.92 14.48
CA LEU A 22 15.54 -21.71 13.31
C LEU A 22 16.27 -21.26 12.05
N SER A 23 16.42 -19.94 11.85
CA SER A 23 17.15 -19.36 10.72
C SER A 23 18.63 -19.78 10.75
N ALA A 24 19.29 -19.70 11.90
CA ALA A 24 20.70 -20.08 12.06
C ALA A 24 20.93 -21.59 11.81
N ARG A 25 19.94 -22.45 12.06
CA ARG A 25 20.01 -23.88 11.72
C ARG A 25 19.88 -24.16 10.23
N LEU A 26 19.23 -23.25 9.51
CA LEU A 26 19.01 -23.35 8.06
C LEU A 26 20.14 -22.67 7.26
N GLU A 27 20.86 -21.72 7.86
CA GLU A 27 22.08 -21.15 7.29
C GLU A 27 23.11 -22.27 7.01
N GLY A 28 23.48 -22.43 5.75
CA GLY A 28 24.41 -23.48 5.29
C GLY A 28 23.75 -24.77 4.78
N GLN A 29 22.41 -24.88 4.79
CA GLN A 29 21.68 -25.96 4.12
C GLN A 29 21.23 -25.58 2.70
N VAL A 30 22.03 -24.79 2.00
CA VAL A 30 21.77 -24.53 0.57
C VAL A 30 22.18 -25.80 -0.18
N PRO A 31 21.28 -26.45 -0.94
CA PRO A 31 21.65 -27.60 -1.74
C PRO A 31 22.81 -27.21 -2.68
N PRO A 32 23.82 -28.08 -2.87
CA PRO A 32 25.01 -27.76 -3.68
C PRO A 32 24.65 -27.45 -5.14
N GLU A 33 23.46 -27.84 -5.59
CA GLU A 33 22.90 -27.51 -6.90
C GLU A 33 22.58 -26.01 -7.04
N ILE A 34 22.08 -25.38 -5.99
CA ILE A 34 21.80 -23.94 -5.96
C ILE A 34 23.11 -23.15 -5.88
N GLU A 35 24.07 -23.60 -5.08
CA GLU A 35 25.40 -22.98 -5.04
C GLU A 35 26.13 -23.08 -6.39
N ARG A 36 26.03 -24.23 -7.07
CA ARG A 36 26.55 -24.38 -8.44
C ARG A 36 25.86 -23.48 -9.45
N ALA A 37 24.55 -23.30 -9.37
CA ALA A 37 23.82 -22.38 -10.24
C ALA A 37 24.25 -20.92 -10.03
N LEU A 38 24.50 -20.52 -8.77
CA LEU A 38 25.00 -19.19 -8.43
C LEU A 38 26.45 -18.97 -8.86
N THR A 39 27.30 -20.00 -8.80
CA THR A 39 28.72 -19.92 -9.17
C THR A 39 28.94 -20.05 -10.68
N ALA A 40 28.04 -20.73 -11.39
CA ALA A 40 28.03 -20.85 -12.85
C ALA A 40 27.46 -19.61 -13.57
N ALA A 41 26.90 -18.66 -12.81
CA ALA A 41 26.64 -17.32 -13.31
C ALA A 41 27.98 -16.57 -13.46
N GLU A 42 28.74 -16.89 -14.50
CA GLU A 42 29.73 -15.94 -15.02
C GLU A 42 29.03 -14.61 -15.33
N PRO A 43 29.73 -13.46 -15.29
CA PRO A 43 29.17 -12.19 -15.77
C PRO A 43 28.96 -12.33 -17.28
N ALA A 44 27.81 -12.88 -17.65
CA ALA A 44 27.36 -12.97 -19.01
C ALA A 44 27.25 -11.55 -19.53
N GLU A 45 28.08 -11.26 -20.53
CA GLU A 45 27.99 -10.13 -21.43
C GLU A 45 26.51 -9.80 -21.67
N SER A 46 26.13 -8.56 -21.37
CA SER A 46 24.76 -8.09 -21.24
C SER A 46 23.87 -8.56 -22.40
N ALA A 47 23.19 -9.70 -22.23
CA ALA A 47 22.11 -10.08 -23.11
C ALA A 47 21.08 -8.95 -23.10
N PRO A 48 20.44 -8.62 -24.23
CA PRO A 48 19.32 -7.70 -24.20
C PRO A 48 18.35 -8.24 -23.16
N VAL A 49 17.95 -7.41 -22.19
CA VAL A 49 16.95 -7.75 -21.19
C VAL A 49 15.68 -8.09 -21.96
N VAL A 50 15.52 -9.37 -22.28
CA VAL A 50 14.25 -9.92 -22.74
C VAL A 50 13.38 -9.83 -21.51
N ASP A 51 12.48 -8.85 -21.52
CA ASP A 51 11.48 -8.65 -20.50
C ASP A 51 10.55 -9.88 -20.55
N ASP A 52 10.91 -10.94 -19.83
CA ASP A 52 10.20 -12.23 -19.72
C ASP A 52 8.80 -12.10 -19.07
N PHE A 53 8.41 -10.87 -18.77
CA PHE A 53 7.11 -10.53 -18.22
C PHE A 53 6.06 -10.44 -19.33
N LEU A 54 4.81 -10.79 -18.99
CA LEU A 54 3.64 -10.66 -19.86
C LEU A 54 3.61 -9.30 -20.57
N PRO A 55 3.13 -9.18 -21.83
CA PRO A 55 2.97 -7.88 -22.48
C PRO A 55 2.27 -6.86 -21.56
N SER A 56 2.68 -5.59 -21.58
CA SER A 56 2.20 -4.54 -20.65
C SER A 56 0.67 -4.45 -20.57
N GLU A 57 -0.02 -4.66 -21.68
CA GLU A 57 -1.50 -4.69 -21.79
C GLU A 57 -2.17 -5.81 -20.98
N LEU A 58 -1.42 -6.86 -20.63
CA LEU A 58 -1.88 -8.04 -19.88
C LEU A 58 -1.32 -8.08 -18.46
N ARG A 59 -0.44 -7.13 -18.10
CA ARG A 59 0.02 -7.00 -16.71
C ARG A 59 -1.09 -6.35 -15.90
N VAL A 60 -1.29 -6.83 -14.68
CA VAL A 60 -2.06 -6.07 -13.69
C VAL A 60 -1.30 -4.76 -13.46
N PRO A 61 -1.92 -3.59 -13.67
CA PRO A 61 -1.25 -2.31 -13.45
C PRO A 61 -0.69 -2.26 -12.04
N SER A 62 0.58 -1.87 -11.91
CA SER A 62 1.15 -1.61 -10.59
C SER A 62 0.34 -0.53 -9.89
N HIS A 63 0.32 -0.55 -8.55
CA HIS A 63 -0.47 0.42 -7.78
C HIS A 63 -0.14 1.88 -8.11
N ASP A 64 1.08 2.15 -8.59
CA ASP A 64 1.56 3.48 -8.99
C ASP A 64 1.12 3.89 -10.42
N GLN A 65 0.66 2.93 -11.23
CA GLN A 65 0.17 3.15 -12.61
C GLN A 65 -1.34 3.39 -12.68
N LEU A 66 -2.05 3.28 -11.57
CA LEU A 66 -3.47 3.64 -11.51
C LEU A 66 -3.57 5.15 -11.27
N ASP A 67 -4.22 5.89 -12.17
CA ASP A 67 -4.51 7.34 -12.07
C ASP A 67 -5.33 7.76 -10.84
N GLY A 68 -5.66 6.81 -9.96
CA GLY A 68 -6.24 7.01 -8.66
C GLY A 68 -7.06 5.80 -8.24
N ARG A 69 -6.91 5.33 -7.00
CA ARG A 69 -7.80 4.31 -6.42
C ARG A 69 -8.97 4.99 -5.72
N MET A 70 -10.17 4.44 -5.86
CA MET A 70 -11.40 5.02 -5.30
C MET A 70 -12.12 3.97 -4.48
N THR A 71 -12.59 4.32 -3.28
CA THR A 71 -13.37 3.41 -2.44
C THR A 71 -14.46 4.16 -1.70
N SER A 72 -15.67 3.62 -1.72
CA SER A 72 -16.77 4.15 -0.92
C SER A 72 -16.62 3.77 0.57
N TRP A 73 -16.85 4.75 1.43
CA TRP A 73 -16.70 4.66 2.88
C TRP A 73 -17.98 5.16 3.56
N LYS A 74 -18.92 4.23 3.77
CA LYS A 74 -20.29 4.50 4.26
C LYS A 74 -20.36 4.80 5.77
N GLN A 75 -19.33 4.40 6.51
CA GLN A 75 -19.22 4.64 7.94
C GLN A 75 -18.58 6.00 8.23
N PRO A 76 -18.75 6.58 9.43
CA PRO A 76 -18.01 7.78 9.81
C PRO A 76 -16.50 7.54 9.72
N LEU A 77 -15.77 8.49 9.15
CA LEU A 77 -14.31 8.45 9.16
C LEU A 77 -13.83 9.11 10.46
N VAL A 78 -13.12 8.35 11.30
CA VAL A 78 -12.60 8.83 12.58
C VAL A 78 -11.08 8.77 12.55
N LEU A 79 -10.44 9.91 12.72
CA LEU A 79 -8.98 10.08 12.68
C LEU A 79 -8.53 10.69 14.00
N ASP A 80 -7.59 10.05 14.70
CA ASP A 80 -7.09 10.49 16.01
C ASP A 80 -8.18 10.77 17.07
N GLY A 81 -9.34 10.10 16.95
CA GLY A 81 -10.50 10.30 17.82
C GLY A 81 -11.45 11.42 17.37
N GLU A 82 -11.14 12.13 16.28
CA GLU A 82 -11.98 13.16 15.70
C GLU A 82 -12.77 12.64 14.49
N MET A 83 -14.04 12.99 14.42
CA MET A 83 -14.88 12.65 13.28
C MET A 83 -14.62 13.62 12.13
N VAL A 84 -14.25 13.09 10.97
CA VAL A 84 -14.01 13.90 9.78
C VAL A 84 -15.35 14.32 9.18
N ALA A 85 -15.55 15.63 9.11
CA ALA A 85 -16.69 16.25 8.46
C ALA A 85 -16.25 17.07 7.24
N CYS A 86 -17.18 17.24 6.30
CA CYS A 86 -16.99 18.09 5.15
C CYS A 86 -16.87 19.54 5.58
N ALA A 87 -15.78 20.20 5.19
CA ALA A 87 -15.54 21.60 5.51
C ALA A 87 -16.62 22.53 4.94
N GLU A 88 -17.29 22.13 3.85
CA GLU A 88 -18.30 22.94 3.17
C GLU A 88 -19.73 22.63 3.64
N CYS A 89 -20.13 21.35 3.69
CA CYS A 89 -21.52 20.97 4.00
C CYS A 89 -21.71 20.27 5.35
N GLY A 90 -20.65 20.01 6.11
CA GLY A 90 -20.72 19.35 7.41
C GLY A 90 -21.08 17.85 7.36
N ALA A 91 -21.21 17.25 6.16
CA ALA A 91 -21.44 15.82 6.03
C ALA A 91 -20.28 15.01 6.63
N TYR A 92 -20.58 14.04 7.47
CA TYR A 92 -19.58 13.28 8.24
C TYR A 92 -19.53 11.78 7.89
N ARG A 93 -20.34 11.34 6.91
CA ARG A 93 -20.49 9.96 6.44
C ARG A 93 -20.57 9.92 4.92
N ASP A 94 -20.58 8.69 4.39
CA ASP A 94 -20.71 8.42 2.95
C ASP A 94 -19.62 9.13 2.15
N TRP A 95 -18.39 8.95 2.62
CA TRP A 95 -17.19 9.48 2.01
C TRP A 95 -16.77 8.62 0.83
N LEU A 96 -16.32 9.26 -0.24
CA LEU A 96 -15.55 8.61 -1.28
C LEU A 96 -14.08 8.94 -1.03
N ILE A 97 -13.27 7.93 -0.76
CA ILE A 97 -11.84 8.08 -0.52
C ILE A 97 -11.11 7.84 -1.83
N LEU A 98 -10.33 8.82 -2.28
CA LEU A 98 -9.50 8.75 -3.47
C LEU A 98 -8.02 8.79 -3.08
N SER A 99 -7.23 7.82 -3.54
CA SER A 99 -5.78 7.80 -3.39
C SER A 99 -5.13 8.11 -4.72
N THR A 100 -4.45 9.26 -4.82
CA THR A 100 -3.72 9.72 -6.01
C THR A 100 -2.31 10.17 -5.62
N GLN A 101 -1.26 9.60 -6.22
CA GLN A 101 0.14 10.05 -6.07
C GLN A 101 0.52 10.42 -4.60
N ASP A 102 0.37 9.48 -3.67
CA ASP A 102 0.60 9.63 -2.22
C ASP A 102 -0.31 10.60 -1.47
N ARG A 103 -1.38 11.09 -2.10
CA ARG A 103 -2.37 11.98 -1.47
C ARG A 103 -3.71 11.30 -1.35
N ILE A 104 -4.35 11.52 -0.21
CA ILE A 104 -5.72 11.09 0.04
C ILE A 104 -6.66 12.28 -0.08
N TRP A 105 -7.68 12.12 -0.92
CA TRP A 105 -8.78 13.06 -1.07
C TRP A 105 -10.07 12.41 -0.59
N LEU A 106 -10.89 13.20 0.10
CA LEU A 106 -12.21 12.80 0.56
C LEU A 106 -13.24 13.60 -0.22
N ARG A 107 -14.14 12.91 -0.91
CA ARG A 107 -15.29 13.52 -1.58
C ARG A 107 -16.57 13.16 -0.82
N CYS A 108 -17.32 14.16 -0.39
CA CYS A 108 -18.60 13.92 0.29
C CYS A 108 -19.70 13.58 -0.72
N ARG A 109 -20.83 13.07 -0.25
CA ARG A 109 -22.02 12.81 -1.09
C ARG A 109 -22.54 14.06 -1.84
N ALA A 110 -22.35 15.26 -1.30
CA ALA A 110 -22.74 16.51 -1.98
C ALA A 110 -21.77 16.90 -3.11
N GLY A 111 -20.65 16.19 -3.27
CA GLY A 111 -19.68 16.38 -4.33
C GLY A 111 -18.47 17.25 -3.96
N HIS A 112 -18.44 17.88 -2.78
CA HIS A 112 -17.30 18.64 -2.29
C HIS A 112 -16.09 17.73 -2.05
N GLN A 113 -14.90 18.22 -2.38
CA GLN A 113 -13.64 17.50 -2.21
C GLN A 113 -12.74 18.22 -1.22
N GLN A 114 -12.13 17.47 -0.32
CA GLN A 114 -11.12 17.99 0.60
C GLN A 114 -9.93 17.04 0.66
N GLN A 115 -8.72 17.61 0.74
CA GLN A 115 -7.51 16.82 0.96
C GLN A 115 -7.40 16.49 2.44
N GLU A 116 -7.17 15.21 2.78
CA GLU A 116 -6.94 14.78 4.16
C GLU A 116 -5.46 14.44 4.34
N THR A 117 -4.74 15.27 5.09
CA THR A 117 -3.29 15.17 5.28
C THR A 117 -2.88 14.19 6.37
N ARG A 118 -3.82 13.77 7.23
CA ARG A 118 -3.60 12.72 8.24
C ARG A 118 -3.58 11.32 7.64
N LEU A 119 -4.02 11.18 6.39
CA LEU A 119 -4.10 9.91 5.68
C LEU A 119 -3.06 9.85 4.57
N ASP A 120 -2.37 8.72 4.50
CA ASP A 120 -1.43 8.40 3.43
C ASP A 120 -1.92 7.18 2.64
N THR A 121 -1.26 6.90 1.51
CA THR A 121 -1.58 5.73 0.68
C THR A 121 -1.36 4.41 1.43
N ALA A 122 -0.45 4.37 2.42
CA ALA A 122 -0.27 3.20 3.27
C ALA A 122 -1.48 2.94 4.19
N TRP A 123 -2.12 3.99 4.71
CA TRP A 123 -3.38 3.89 5.44
C TRP A 123 -4.48 3.39 4.50
N TYR A 124 -4.62 3.98 3.31
CA TYR A 124 -5.61 3.57 2.33
C TYR A 124 -5.49 2.07 2.02
N ASN A 125 -4.30 1.61 1.65
CA ASN A 125 -4.02 0.21 1.34
C ASN A 125 -4.31 -0.76 2.50
N ARG A 126 -4.20 -0.32 3.77
CA ARG A 126 -4.52 -1.15 4.94
C ARG A 126 -6.02 -1.25 5.22
N HIS A 127 -6.81 -0.26 4.82
CA HIS A 127 -8.22 -0.14 5.18
C HIS A 127 -9.16 -0.42 4.00
N THR A 128 -8.67 -0.35 2.78
CA THR A 128 -9.43 -0.71 1.57
C THR A 128 -9.01 -2.08 1.08
N GLY A 129 -9.97 -2.97 0.87
CA GLY A 129 -9.74 -4.28 0.29
C GLY A 129 -9.34 -4.23 -1.20
N PRO A 130 -9.25 -5.39 -1.86
CA PRO A 130 -9.16 -5.45 -3.32
C PRO A 130 -10.25 -4.58 -3.95
N ALA A 131 -9.93 -3.92 -5.06
CA ALA A 131 -10.94 -3.17 -5.80
C ALA A 131 -12.10 -4.12 -6.16
N ASP A 132 -13.32 -3.72 -5.82
CA ASP A 132 -14.55 -4.46 -6.10
C ASP A 132 -14.93 -4.36 -7.58
N ALA A 133 -14.48 -3.32 -8.27
CA ALA A 133 -14.63 -3.13 -9.71
C ALA A 133 -13.47 -2.34 -10.32
N THR A 134 -13.19 -2.60 -11.60
CA THR A 134 -12.29 -1.78 -12.43
C THR A 134 -13.13 -1.01 -13.43
N HIS A 135 -12.98 0.31 -13.45
CA HIS A 135 -13.73 1.20 -14.34
C HIS A 135 -12.81 1.83 -15.37
N ALA A 136 -13.31 2.00 -16.60
CA ALA A 136 -12.52 2.58 -17.70
C ALA A 136 -12.33 4.09 -17.55
N THR A 137 -13.21 4.79 -16.83
CA THR A 137 -13.10 6.23 -16.57
C THR A 137 -13.47 6.55 -15.13
N PHE A 138 -12.96 7.70 -14.65
CA PHE A 138 -13.26 8.24 -13.33
C PHE A 138 -14.77 8.47 -13.11
N GLU A 139 -15.45 9.04 -14.10
CA GLU A 139 -16.90 9.30 -14.05
C GLU A 139 -17.72 8.01 -13.98
N ASP A 140 -17.26 6.95 -14.65
CA ASP A 140 -17.90 5.64 -14.58
C ASP A 140 -17.78 5.02 -13.19
N GLY A 141 -16.61 5.16 -12.55
CA GLY A 141 -16.40 4.77 -11.16
C GLY A 141 -17.27 5.55 -10.17
N LEU A 142 -17.42 6.87 -10.37
CA LEU A 142 -18.32 7.68 -9.54
C LEU A 142 -19.76 7.19 -9.62
N ARG A 143 -20.26 6.94 -10.84
CA ARG A 143 -21.63 6.48 -11.06
C ARG A 143 -21.89 5.13 -10.40
N HIS A 144 -20.94 4.20 -10.49
CA HIS A 144 -21.03 2.90 -9.83
C HIS A 144 -21.11 3.02 -8.31
N LEU A 145 -20.38 3.98 -7.73
CA LEU A 145 -20.34 4.24 -6.30
C LEU A 145 -21.49 5.13 -5.80
N GLY A 146 -22.38 5.59 -6.69
CA GLY A 146 -23.56 6.40 -6.35
C GLY A 146 -23.27 7.89 -6.13
N HIS A 147 -22.27 8.43 -6.85
CA HIS A 147 -21.67 9.75 -6.65
C HIS A 147 -21.60 10.61 -7.92
#